data_AF-A0A6A6PRS1-F1
#
_entry.id   AF-A0A6A6PRS1-F1
#
_cell.length_a   1.000
_cell.length_b   1.000
_cell.length_c   1.000
_cell.angle_alpha   90.00
_cell.angle_beta   90.00
_cell.angle_gamma   90.00
#
_symmetry.space_group_name_H-M   'P 1'
#
loop_
_entity.id
_entity.type
_entity.pdbx_description
1 polymer ?
#
loop_
_entity_poly.entity_id
_entity_poly.type
_entity_poly.pdbx_seq_one_letter_code
_entity_poly.pdbx_strand_id
1 'polypeptide(L)'
;MAGMSSKRLQKELVKIQTTSLPPGIALVCAPDLREWQMDLSILDNPLYPPTDKYRLRFMFSSSYPIEAPEVVFAAVSTPERKIPLHPHIYSNGIICLDLLDKQGWSPVHNVESICISIQSMLAGNTKAERPPGDAEFVRSNRQRPRDINFLYHDPKKALANLRSFASGPTNYYKCPLPRRAAVLILLIADRRGDLRVVLTIRSATLKNYAGQAALPGGKADSLSESPFYTARREAMEEIGLPMSDHKLPAGYSVEHLTELPTNLAMTELGVRPCVAYLKAPPPSAQNRNPDAARDILPTLDAREVAAVFTAPFYNFLKERDVDPDVRRDTPGEWYKGTWHSWHETAWRMHQFWVPVSPSTVFLANYKQERRKDADTTAVKSPSSKADASNPKSVQSQGSSGRSSSSLQPPLPRSFYSIAGDALAQPRYRVFGMTARILVDCARVAFGEEPEYEHNSHFGDEEMIDRLIRIGRLSSIKKEGEVLTREVMMKAAKAKI
;
A
#
# COMPACT_ATOMS: atom_id res chain seq x y z
N MET A 1 -46.09 -4.18 23.25
CA MET A 1 -45.10 -3.18 23.70
C MET A 1 -44.36 -2.64 22.48
N ALA A 2 -44.36 -1.33 22.24
CA ALA A 2 -43.59 -0.74 21.14
C ALA A 2 -42.09 -1.04 21.33
N GLY A 3 -41.43 -1.58 20.29
CA GLY A 3 -40.01 -1.90 20.31
C GLY A 3 -39.14 -0.66 20.53
N MET A 4 -37.90 -0.86 20.99
CA MET A 4 -36.95 0.22 21.28
C MET A 4 -36.71 1.13 20.05
N SER A 5 -36.66 0.55 18.85
CA SER A 5 -36.58 1.27 17.56
C SER A 5 -37.75 2.24 17.36
N SER A 6 -38.99 1.78 17.53
CA SER A 6 -40.18 2.62 17.33
C SER A 6 -40.22 3.80 18.29
N LYS A 7 -39.84 3.60 19.56
CA LYS A 7 -39.76 4.69 20.55
C LYS A 7 -38.70 5.72 20.17
N ARG A 8 -37.54 5.26 19.69
CA ARG A 8 -36.46 6.14 19.21
C ARG A 8 -36.91 6.99 18.02
N LEU A 9 -37.52 6.37 17.01
CA LEU A 9 -38.00 7.06 15.81
C LEU A 9 -39.15 8.02 16.11
N GLN A 10 -40.09 7.66 16.97
CA GLN A 10 -41.13 8.59 17.42
C GLN A 10 -40.53 9.83 18.09
N LYS A 11 -39.52 9.66 18.95
CA LYS A 11 -38.84 10.77 19.60
C LYS A 11 -38.13 11.68 18.60
N GLU A 12 -37.47 11.10 17.59
CA GLU A 12 -36.85 11.87 16.51
C GLU A 12 -37.89 12.62 15.67
N LEU A 13 -38.99 11.97 15.29
CA LEU A 13 -40.04 12.59 14.49
C LEU A 13 -40.69 13.78 15.21
N VAL A 14 -41.02 13.62 16.50
CA VAL A 14 -41.55 14.70 17.33
C VAL A 14 -40.53 15.84 17.43
N LYS A 15 -39.24 15.54 17.61
CA LYS A 15 -38.18 16.56 17.63
C LYS A 15 -38.12 17.33 16.30
N ILE A 16 -38.14 16.63 15.17
CA ILE A 16 -38.09 17.22 13.82
C ILE A 16 -39.33 18.10 13.54
N GLN A 17 -40.50 17.70 14.04
CA GLN A 17 -41.74 18.46 13.85
C GLN A 17 -41.86 19.68 14.79
N THR A 18 -41.29 19.60 15.99
CA THR A 18 -41.39 20.67 17.00
C THR A 18 -40.22 21.65 16.96
N THR A 19 -39.04 21.20 16.54
CA THR A 19 -37.82 22.02 16.45
C THR A 19 -37.55 22.37 14.99
N SER A 20 -37.19 23.62 14.71
CA SER A 20 -36.75 24.02 13.37
C SER A 20 -35.50 23.23 12.98
N LEU A 21 -35.57 22.51 11.86
CA LEU A 21 -34.39 21.87 11.26
C LEU A 21 -33.37 22.92 10.79
N PRO A 22 -32.08 22.54 10.65
CA PRO A 22 -31.06 23.42 10.09
C PRO A 22 -31.45 23.96 8.70
N PRO A 23 -30.96 25.17 8.32
CA PRO A 23 -31.25 25.76 7.02
C PRO A 23 -30.94 24.81 5.86
N GLY A 24 -31.88 24.72 4.92
CA GLY A 24 -31.76 23.84 3.76
C GLY A 24 -32.14 22.37 3.99
N ILE A 25 -32.51 21.97 5.21
CA ILE A 25 -32.99 20.61 5.52
C ILE A 25 -34.49 20.67 5.82
N ALA A 26 -35.28 19.85 5.12
CA ALA A 26 -36.73 19.79 5.33
C ALA A 26 -37.26 18.36 5.35
N LEU A 27 -38.13 18.04 6.30
CA LEU A 27 -38.92 16.81 6.28
C LEU A 27 -40.01 16.93 5.21
N VAL A 28 -40.06 15.96 4.28
CA VAL A 28 -41.09 15.94 3.23
C VAL A 28 -42.23 15.03 3.62
N CYS A 29 -41.93 13.78 3.98
CA CYS A 29 -42.93 12.86 4.51
C CYS A 29 -42.29 11.80 5.42
N ALA A 30 -43.10 11.32 6.36
CA ALA A 30 -42.80 10.20 7.25
C ALA A 30 -44.08 9.37 7.38
N PRO A 31 -44.50 8.64 6.33
CA PRO A 31 -45.75 7.89 6.32
C PRO A 31 -45.84 6.85 7.45
N ASP A 32 -44.70 6.25 7.80
CA ASP A 32 -44.58 5.30 8.90
C ASP A 32 -43.22 5.41 9.60
N LEU A 33 -42.92 4.48 10.51
CA LEU A 33 -41.62 4.40 11.19
C LEU A 33 -40.62 3.51 10.42
N ARG A 34 -40.86 3.23 9.15
CA ARG A 34 -39.98 2.42 8.29
C ARG A 34 -39.34 3.25 7.18
N GLU A 35 -40.07 4.20 6.59
CA GLU A 35 -39.56 5.03 5.51
C GLU A 35 -39.82 6.52 5.75
N TRP A 36 -38.75 7.32 5.78
CA TRP A 36 -38.84 8.79 5.82
C TRP A 36 -38.17 9.43 4.61
N GLN A 37 -38.63 10.62 4.25
CA GLN A 37 -38.13 11.39 3.12
C GLN A 37 -37.77 12.81 3.53
N MET A 38 -36.54 13.23 3.22
CA MET A 38 -36.00 14.55 3.53
C MET A 38 -35.56 15.24 2.23
N ASP A 39 -35.75 16.56 2.12
CA ASP A 39 -35.17 17.38 1.06
C ASP A 39 -33.95 18.14 1.63
N LEU A 40 -32.85 18.16 0.87
CA LEU A 40 -31.65 18.96 1.13
C LEU A 40 -31.48 20.06 0.09
N SER A 41 -31.09 21.26 0.53
CA SER A 41 -30.67 22.39 -0.29
C SER A 41 -29.29 22.83 0.18
N ILE A 42 -28.38 23.10 -0.76
CA ILE A 42 -27.00 23.50 -0.46
C ILE A 42 -26.89 25.01 -0.65
N LEU A 43 -26.42 25.72 0.36
CA LEU A 43 -26.40 27.19 0.35
C LEU A 43 -25.09 27.75 -0.23
N ASP A 44 -23.97 27.08 0.05
CA ASP A 44 -22.63 27.65 -0.15
C ASP A 44 -21.77 26.84 -1.15
N ASN A 45 -22.34 26.37 -2.27
CA ASN A 45 -21.56 25.67 -3.29
C ASN A 45 -22.06 25.94 -4.72
N PRO A 46 -21.22 26.46 -5.64
CA PRO A 46 -21.63 26.77 -7.01
C PRO A 46 -22.03 25.56 -7.85
N LEU A 47 -21.61 24.34 -7.46
CA LEU A 47 -22.01 23.09 -8.14
C LEU A 47 -23.45 22.69 -7.84
N TYR A 48 -24.04 23.24 -6.77
CA TYR A 48 -25.37 22.90 -6.29
C TYR A 48 -26.17 24.18 -6.09
N PRO A 49 -26.91 24.64 -7.11
CA PRO A 49 -27.72 25.86 -7.00
C PRO A 49 -28.65 25.80 -5.79
N PRO A 50 -28.81 26.89 -5.02
CA PRO A 50 -29.67 26.90 -3.83
C PRO A 50 -31.16 26.69 -4.14
N THR A 51 -31.55 26.82 -5.41
CA THR A 51 -32.89 26.48 -5.91
C THR A 51 -33.11 24.98 -6.04
N ASP A 52 -32.03 24.20 -6.20
CA ASP A 52 -32.10 22.76 -6.40
C ASP A 52 -32.27 22.06 -5.05
N LYS A 53 -33.20 21.10 -5.04
CA LYS A 53 -33.46 20.25 -3.90
C LYS A 53 -33.10 18.82 -4.23
N TYR A 54 -32.50 18.14 -3.27
CA TYR A 54 -32.08 16.74 -3.38
C TYR A 54 -32.86 15.91 -2.36
N ARG A 55 -33.54 14.86 -2.83
CA ARG A 55 -34.36 14.00 -1.99
C ARG A 55 -33.51 12.88 -1.39
N LEU A 56 -33.46 12.80 -0.07
CA LEU A 56 -32.98 11.63 0.66
C LEU A 56 -34.16 10.74 1.04
N ARG A 57 -33.97 9.43 0.89
CA ARG A 57 -34.88 8.40 1.39
C ARG A 57 -34.17 7.59 2.47
N PHE A 58 -34.76 7.56 3.66
CA PHE A 58 -34.30 6.81 4.82
C PHE A 58 -35.16 5.57 4.96
N MET A 59 -34.55 4.39 5.12
CA MET A 59 -35.23 3.16 5.50
C MET A 59 -34.67 2.62 6.80
N PHE A 60 -35.55 2.36 7.77
CA PHE A 60 -35.17 1.93 9.12
C PHE A 60 -35.41 0.44 9.33
N SER A 61 -34.42 -0.24 9.93
CA SER A 61 -34.58 -1.61 10.40
C SER A 61 -35.22 -1.66 11.79
N SER A 62 -35.70 -2.84 12.19
CA SER A 62 -36.16 -3.08 13.57
C SER A 62 -35.05 -2.91 14.62
N SER A 63 -33.77 -2.92 14.18
CA SER A 63 -32.59 -2.81 15.03
C SER A 63 -32.07 -1.38 15.19
N TYR A 64 -32.63 -0.40 14.48
CA TYR A 64 -32.30 1.01 14.69
C TYR A 64 -32.57 1.42 16.15
N PRO A 65 -31.72 2.21 16.83
CA PRO A 65 -30.52 2.90 16.33
C PRO A 65 -29.22 2.11 16.49
N ILE A 66 -29.26 0.86 16.95
CA ILE A 66 -28.05 0.02 17.05
C ILE A 66 -27.44 -0.18 15.66
N GLU A 67 -28.29 -0.35 14.67
CA GLU A 67 -27.93 -0.47 13.27
C GLU A 67 -28.28 0.81 12.50
N ALA A 68 -27.41 1.21 11.57
CA ALA A 68 -27.61 2.37 10.72
C ALA A 68 -28.86 2.24 9.83
N PRO A 69 -29.57 3.34 9.54
CA PRO A 69 -30.60 3.34 8.51
C PRO A 69 -29.98 3.23 7.11
N GLU A 70 -30.72 2.68 6.16
CA GLU A 70 -30.34 2.74 4.76
C GLU A 70 -30.71 4.12 4.20
N VAL A 71 -29.73 4.85 3.68
CA VAL A 71 -29.94 6.21 3.16
C VAL A 71 -29.44 6.30 1.72
N VAL A 72 -30.32 6.74 0.83
CA VAL A 72 -30.02 6.94 -0.59
C VAL A 72 -30.63 8.25 -1.09
N PHE A 73 -30.01 8.86 -2.09
CA PHE A 73 -30.67 9.89 -2.90
C PHE A 73 -31.72 9.23 -3.79
N ALA A 74 -32.93 9.79 -3.81
CA ALA A 74 -33.99 9.35 -4.70
C ALA A 74 -34.15 10.35 -5.85
N ALA A 75 -34.10 9.86 -7.08
CA ALA A 75 -34.52 10.64 -8.23
C ALA A 75 -36.06 10.70 -8.26
N VAL A 76 -36.63 11.91 -8.31
CA VAL A 76 -38.08 12.13 -8.37
C VAL A 76 -38.36 13.05 -9.56
N SER A 77 -39.38 12.73 -10.36
CA SER A 77 -39.75 13.55 -11.54
C SER A 77 -40.63 14.74 -11.17
N THR A 78 -41.45 14.63 -10.12
CA THR A 78 -42.46 15.64 -9.77
C THR A 78 -42.54 15.88 -8.25
N PRO A 79 -42.13 17.06 -7.74
CA PRO A 79 -41.24 18.02 -8.40
C PRO A 79 -39.86 17.39 -8.68
N GLU A 80 -39.14 17.88 -9.70
CA GLU A 80 -37.86 17.27 -10.09
C GLU A 80 -36.85 17.30 -8.92
N ARG A 81 -36.25 16.15 -8.62
CA ARG A 81 -35.17 15.94 -7.66
C ARG A 81 -34.13 15.08 -8.34
N LYS A 82 -32.99 15.67 -8.69
CA LYS A 82 -31.88 14.94 -9.31
C LYS A 82 -31.04 14.26 -8.24
N ILE A 83 -30.24 13.28 -8.64
CA ILE A 83 -29.20 12.73 -7.78
C ILE A 83 -27.96 13.62 -7.96
N PRO A 84 -27.45 14.26 -6.90
CA PRO A 84 -26.34 15.21 -7.02
C PRO A 84 -25.11 14.52 -7.59
N LEU A 85 -24.39 15.20 -8.49
CA LEU A 85 -23.08 14.74 -8.96
C LEU A 85 -22.07 14.95 -7.84
N HIS A 86 -21.47 13.87 -7.35
CA HIS A 86 -20.49 13.92 -6.27
C HIS A 86 -19.57 12.68 -6.32
N PRO A 87 -18.26 12.81 -6.03
CA PRO A 87 -17.31 11.68 -6.03
C PRO A 87 -17.67 10.52 -5.10
N HIS A 88 -18.60 10.74 -4.17
CA HIS A 88 -19.11 9.75 -3.21
C HIS A 88 -20.60 9.40 -3.41
N ILE A 89 -21.23 9.79 -4.52
CA ILE A 89 -22.65 9.51 -4.79
C ILE A 89 -22.83 8.85 -6.15
N TYR A 90 -23.23 7.58 -6.13
CA TYR A 90 -23.47 6.78 -7.32
C TYR A 90 -24.73 7.25 -8.06
N SER A 91 -24.83 6.95 -9.36
CA SER A 91 -25.95 7.37 -10.21
C SER A 91 -27.29 6.74 -9.83
N ASN A 92 -27.30 5.65 -9.06
CA ASN A 92 -28.50 5.07 -8.44
C ASN A 92 -28.84 5.67 -7.06
N GLY A 93 -28.08 6.67 -6.62
CA GLY A 93 -28.33 7.42 -5.39
C GLY A 93 -27.70 6.83 -4.14
N ILE A 94 -26.98 5.71 -4.26
CA ILE A 94 -26.23 5.13 -3.15
C ILE A 94 -25.13 6.11 -2.71
N ILE A 95 -25.01 6.29 -1.39
CA ILE A 95 -24.09 7.25 -0.77
C ILE A 95 -22.93 6.48 -0.16
N CYS A 96 -21.72 6.85 -0.58
CA CYS A 96 -20.46 6.39 -0.04
C CYS A 96 -20.06 7.34 1.10
N LEU A 97 -20.70 7.23 2.27
CA LEU A 97 -20.32 7.92 3.51
C LEU A 97 -20.02 6.93 4.65
N ASP A 98 -18.93 7.17 5.39
CA ASP A 98 -18.46 6.37 6.53
C ASP A 98 -19.49 6.24 7.66
N LEU A 99 -20.19 7.33 7.95
CA LEU A 99 -21.27 7.41 8.93
C LEU A 99 -22.38 6.37 8.68
N LEU A 100 -22.59 5.98 7.41
CA LEU A 100 -23.65 5.05 7.01
C LEU A 100 -23.15 3.59 6.94
N ASP A 101 -21.84 3.37 7.13
CA ASP A 101 -21.23 2.05 7.14
C ASP A 101 -21.29 1.41 8.54
N LYS A 102 -21.21 0.07 8.59
CA LYS A 102 -21.20 -0.71 9.83
C LYS A 102 -20.04 -0.33 10.76
N GLN A 103 -18.90 0.10 10.22
CA GLN A 103 -17.73 0.46 11.01
C GLN A 103 -17.80 1.90 11.56
N GLY A 104 -18.42 2.82 10.83
CA GLY A 104 -18.51 4.24 11.20
C GLY A 104 -19.80 4.63 11.94
N TRP A 105 -20.84 3.79 11.90
CA TRP A 105 -22.11 4.08 12.56
C TRP A 105 -22.02 4.01 14.09
N SER A 106 -22.61 5.00 14.75
CA SER A 106 -22.82 5.03 16.19
C SER A 106 -24.30 5.31 16.51
N PRO A 107 -24.92 4.62 17.49
CA PRO A 107 -26.31 4.85 17.89
C PRO A 107 -26.60 6.27 18.41
N VAL A 108 -25.57 7.09 18.64
CA VAL A 108 -25.66 8.52 18.97
C VAL A 108 -26.18 9.34 17.77
N HIS A 109 -25.90 8.91 16.55
CA HIS A 109 -26.39 9.58 15.34
C HIS A 109 -27.90 9.39 15.16
N ASN A 110 -28.51 10.37 14.49
CA ASN A 110 -29.94 10.48 14.21
C ASN A 110 -30.18 11.07 12.80
N VAL A 111 -31.42 11.08 12.34
CA VAL A 111 -31.79 11.54 10.98
C VAL A 111 -31.28 12.96 10.69
N GLU A 112 -31.40 13.86 11.65
CA GLU A 112 -30.94 15.25 11.53
C GLU A 112 -29.41 15.30 11.35
N SER A 113 -28.65 14.60 12.20
CA SER A 113 -27.18 14.55 12.09
C SER A 113 -26.69 13.94 10.78
N ILE A 114 -27.40 12.94 10.24
CA ILE A 114 -27.09 12.35 8.93
C ILE A 114 -27.31 13.39 7.82
N CYS A 115 -28.43 14.11 7.86
CA CYS A 115 -28.73 15.16 6.89
C CYS A 115 -27.67 16.26 6.92
N ILE A 116 -27.25 16.70 8.11
CA ILE A 116 -26.18 17.69 8.29
C ILE A 116 -24.86 17.19 7.69
N SER A 117 -24.46 15.94 7.98
CA SER A 117 -23.22 15.36 7.43
C SER A 117 -23.24 15.28 5.91
N ILE A 118 -24.36 14.86 5.31
CA ILE A 118 -24.50 14.81 3.84
C ILE A 118 -24.53 16.22 3.24
N GLN A 119 -25.22 17.18 3.87
CA GLN A 119 -25.26 18.57 3.43
C GLN A 119 -23.84 19.18 3.46
N SER A 120 -23.07 18.93 4.52
CA SER A 120 -21.68 19.37 4.67
C SER A 120 -20.76 18.72 3.62
N MET A 121 -20.92 17.42 3.37
CA MET A 121 -20.20 16.70 2.32
C MET A 121 -20.43 17.34 0.94
N LEU A 122 -21.69 17.64 0.60
CA LEU A 122 -22.01 18.33 -0.65
C LEU A 122 -21.48 19.77 -0.67
N ALA A 123 -21.61 20.53 0.42
CA ALA A 123 -21.08 21.88 0.52
C ALA A 123 -19.56 21.94 0.28
N GLY A 124 -18.82 20.92 0.73
CA GLY A 124 -17.36 20.81 0.53
C GLY A 124 -16.91 20.32 -0.85
N ASN A 125 -17.83 20.00 -1.77
CA ASN A 125 -17.45 19.42 -3.06
C ASN A 125 -16.79 20.44 -3.99
N THR A 126 -15.75 20.01 -4.70
CA THR A 126 -15.02 20.83 -5.68
C THR A 126 -15.16 20.30 -7.11
N LYS A 127 -15.75 19.11 -7.31
CA LYS A 127 -15.84 18.46 -8.63
C LYS A 127 -17.21 17.83 -8.87
N ALA A 128 -17.87 18.22 -9.96
CA ALA A 128 -19.12 17.61 -10.41
C ALA A 128 -18.85 16.30 -11.18
N GLU A 129 -18.38 15.26 -10.49
CA GLU A 129 -18.10 13.94 -11.06
C GLU A 129 -18.78 12.81 -10.26
N ARG A 130 -18.88 11.62 -10.86
CA ARG A 130 -19.37 10.39 -10.20
C ARG A 130 -18.20 9.61 -9.58
N PRO A 131 -18.46 8.68 -8.64
CA PRO A 131 -17.45 7.76 -8.17
C PRO A 131 -16.81 6.98 -9.36
N PRO A 132 -15.51 6.68 -9.32
CA PRO A 132 -14.87 5.80 -10.29
C PRO A 132 -15.60 4.44 -10.35
N GLY A 133 -15.86 3.94 -11.56
CA GLY A 133 -16.57 2.67 -11.75
C GLY A 133 -18.09 2.73 -11.53
N ASP A 134 -18.70 3.92 -11.44
CA ASP A 134 -20.14 4.10 -11.20
C ASP A 134 -21.03 3.21 -12.07
N ALA A 135 -20.84 3.23 -13.40
CA ALA A 135 -21.65 2.45 -14.33
C ALA A 135 -21.56 0.94 -14.07
N GLU A 136 -20.36 0.44 -13.72
CA GLU A 136 -20.17 -0.97 -13.39
C GLU A 136 -20.79 -1.31 -12.04
N PHE A 137 -20.57 -0.49 -11.02
CA PHE A 137 -21.13 -0.67 -9.68
C PHE A 137 -22.65 -0.70 -9.71
N VAL A 138 -23.29 0.24 -10.40
CA VAL A 138 -24.76 0.29 -10.50
C VAL A 138 -25.30 -0.94 -11.24
N ARG A 139 -24.56 -1.45 -12.24
CA ARG A 139 -24.96 -2.64 -13.00
C ARG A 139 -24.80 -3.94 -12.20
N SER A 140 -23.69 -4.11 -11.48
CA SER A 140 -23.31 -5.34 -10.80
C SER A 140 -23.82 -5.45 -9.37
N ASN A 141 -24.01 -4.33 -8.66
CA ASN A 141 -24.39 -4.35 -7.26
C ASN A 141 -25.79 -4.95 -7.07
N ARG A 142 -25.87 -5.94 -6.18
CA ARG A 142 -27.11 -6.58 -5.72
C ARG A 142 -27.28 -6.46 -4.20
N GLN A 143 -26.34 -5.81 -3.53
CA GLN A 143 -26.36 -5.64 -2.07
C GLN A 143 -27.18 -4.42 -1.68
N ARG A 144 -27.77 -4.48 -0.48
CA ARG A 144 -28.44 -3.32 0.13
C ARG A 144 -27.42 -2.22 0.43
N PRO A 145 -27.77 -0.93 0.29
CA PRO A 145 -26.87 0.19 0.55
C PRO A 145 -26.01 0.06 1.81
N ARG A 146 -26.60 -0.42 2.91
CA ARG A 146 -25.92 -0.63 4.20
C ARG A 146 -24.99 -1.84 4.26
N ASP A 147 -25.25 -2.88 3.47
CA ASP A 147 -24.39 -4.08 3.44
C ASP A 147 -23.20 -3.90 2.48
N ILE A 148 -23.18 -2.80 1.73
CA ILE A 148 -22.08 -2.43 0.85
C ILE A 148 -20.93 -1.95 1.73
N ASN A 149 -19.88 -2.75 1.80
CA ASN A 149 -18.63 -2.34 2.41
C ASN A 149 -17.92 -1.39 1.45
N PHE A 150 -18.13 -0.09 1.64
CA PHE A 150 -17.30 0.91 1.02
C PHE A 150 -15.97 0.93 1.78
N LEU A 151 -14.91 0.50 1.12
CA LEU A 151 -13.57 0.61 1.67
C LEU A 151 -13.17 2.08 1.60
N TYR A 152 -13.41 2.81 2.69
CA TYR A 152 -12.92 4.16 2.85
C TYR A 152 -11.51 4.09 3.40
N HIS A 153 -10.50 4.15 2.54
CA HIS A 153 -9.19 4.57 3.01
C HIS A 153 -9.19 6.09 2.90
N ASP A 154 -9.10 6.81 4.01
CA ASP A 154 -8.72 8.22 3.95
C ASP A 154 -7.20 8.28 3.81
N PRO A 155 -6.65 8.43 2.59
CA PRO A 155 -5.22 8.52 2.39
C PRO A 155 -4.63 9.72 3.17
N LYS A 156 -5.41 10.77 3.44
CA LYS A 156 -4.93 11.93 4.20
C LYS A 156 -4.68 11.57 5.64
N LYS A 157 -5.61 10.85 6.29
CA LYS A 157 -5.41 10.32 7.65
C LYS A 157 -4.22 9.36 7.69
N ALA A 158 -4.12 8.46 6.72
CA ALA A 158 -3.02 7.50 6.68
C ALA A 158 -1.64 8.17 6.54
N LEU A 159 -1.54 9.16 5.65
CA LEU A 159 -0.35 9.98 5.49
C LEU A 159 -0.08 10.84 6.74
N ALA A 160 -1.11 11.37 7.40
CA ALA A 160 -0.95 12.14 8.65
C ALA A 160 -0.39 11.27 9.78
N ASN A 161 -0.89 10.05 9.95
CA ASN A 161 -0.37 9.10 10.93
C ASN A 161 1.11 8.78 10.68
N LEU A 162 1.51 8.57 9.42
CA LEU A 162 2.91 8.36 9.05
C LEU A 162 3.78 9.59 9.36
N ARG A 163 3.32 10.80 9.03
CA ARG A 163 4.05 12.04 9.37
C ARG A 163 4.23 12.23 10.88
N SER A 164 3.23 11.85 11.65
CA SER A 164 3.25 11.98 13.11
C SER A 164 3.96 10.81 13.81
N PHE A 165 4.35 9.76 13.09
CA PHE A 165 5.06 8.63 13.66
C PHE A 165 6.48 9.01 14.05
N ALA A 166 6.73 9.05 15.36
CA ALA A 166 8.06 9.23 15.92
C ALA A 166 8.70 7.87 16.19
N SER A 167 9.72 7.52 15.41
CA SER A 167 10.52 6.32 15.70
C SER A 167 11.30 6.52 16.99
N GLY A 168 11.31 5.50 17.86
CA GLY A 168 12.19 5.49 19.04
C GLY A 168 13.69 5.49 18.66
N PRO A 169 14.59 5.38 19.66
CA PRO A 169 16.04 5.32 19.42
C PRO A 169 16.41 4.22 18.42
N THR A 170 17.35 4.52 17.52
CA THR A 170 17.78 3.57 16.48
C THR A 170 19.23 3.12 16.63
N ASN A 171 19.46 1.84 16.41
CA ASN A 171 20.78 1.22 16.33
C ASN A 171 21.35 1.21 14.91
N TYR A 172 20.63 1.74 13.90
CA TYR A 172 21.13 1.84 12.53
C TYR A 172 22.52 2.47 12.44
N TYR A 173 22.75 3.56 13.17
CA TYR A 173 24.04 4.26 13.19
C TYR A 173 25.14 3.51 13.96
N LYS A 174 24.76 2.53 14.81
CA LYS A 174 25.72 1.64 15.48
C LYS A 174 26.12 0.45 14.59
N CYS A 175 25.31 0.11 13.60
CA CYS A 175 25.68 -0.91 12.61
C CYS A 175 26.91 -0.45 11.81
N PRO A 176 27.94 -1.29 11.64
CA PRO A 176 29.09 -0.95 10.80
C PRO A 176 28.66 -0.85 9.33
N LEU A 177 29.41 -0.07 8.55
CA LEU A 177 29.08 0.25 7.16
C LEU A 177 28.69 -0.96 6.29
N PRO A 178 29.42 -2.10 6.30
CA PRO A 178 29.09 -3.25 5.46
C PRO A 178 27.75 -3.93 5.80
N ARG A 179 27.19 -3.61 6.98
CA ARG A 179 25.96 -4.14 7.56
C ARG A 179 24.86 -3.09 7.64
N ARG A 180 25.03 -1.94 7.00
CA ARG A 180 24.08 -0.82 7.03
C ARG A 180 23.36 -0.73 5.67
N ALA A 181 22.05 -0.87 5.68
CA ALA A 181 21.22 -0.79 4.48
C ALA A 181 19.91 -0.05 4.74
N ALA A 182 19.33 0.54 3.71
CA ALA A 182 18.04 1.21 3.80
C ALA A 182 17.15 0.85 2.60
N VAL A 183 15.84 0.84 2.82
CA VAL A 183 14.84 0.53 1.80
C VAL A 183 13.78 1.61 1.75
N LEU A 184 13.25 1.89 0.56
CA LEU A 184 12.24 2.90 0.33
C LEU A 184 10.84 2.27 0.24
N ILE A 185 9.97 2.60 1.18
CA ILE A 185 8.53 2.38 1.07
C ILE A 185 7.94 3.58 0.35
N LEU A 186 7.88 3.49 -0.98
CA LEU A 186 7.32 4.56 -1.81
C LEU A 186 5.81 4.37 -1.97
N LEU A 187 5.05 5.27 -1.36
CA LEU A 187 3.60 5.33 -1.44
C LEU A 187 3.18 6.25 -2.59
N ILE A 188 2.18 5.81 -3.35
CA ILE A 188 1.49 6.59 -4.37
C ILE A 188 -0.01 6.50 -4.13
N ALA A 189 -0.76 7.54 -4.50
CA ALA A 189 -2.21 7.43 -4.58
C ALA A 189 -2.61 6.96 -5.98
N ASP A 190 -3.52 6.00 -6.06
CA ASP A 190 -4.15 5.66 -7.33
C ASP A 190 -5.26 6.67 -7.69
N ARG A 191 -5.97 6.40 -8.79
CA ARG A 191 -7.04 7.29 -9.29
C ARG A 191 -8.22 7.46 -8.32
N ARG A 192 -8.38 6.54 -7.37
CA ARG A 192 -9.43 6.56 -6.36
C ARG A 192 -8.96 7.27 -5.09
N GLY A 193 -7.67 7.58 -5.00
CA GLY A 193 -7.02 8.08 -3.80
C GLY A 193 -6.50 6.96 -2.89
N ASP A 194 -6.69 5.70 -3.24
CA ASP A 194 -6.22 4.59 -2.42
C ASP A 194 -4.69 4.52 -2.47
N LEU A 195 -4.06 4.35 -1.31
CA LEU A 195 -2.60 4.24 -1.23
C LEU A 195 -2.14 2.89 -1.80
N ARG A 196 -1.17 2.94 -2.69
CA ARG A 196 -0.44 1.78 -3.20
C ARG A 196 1.04 1.93 -2.88
N VAL A 197 1.71 0.80 -2.70
CA VAL A 197 3.17 0.76 -2.48
C VAL A 197 3.87 0.25 -3.74
N VAL A 198 5.00 0.88 -4.08
CA VAL A 198 5.87 0.48 -5.20
C VAL A 198 6.85 -0.60 -4.73
N LEU A 199 6.94 -1.68 -5.52
CA LEU A 199 7.81 -2.84 -5.28
C LEU A 199 8.56 -3.20 -6.57
N THR A 200 9.73 -3.82 -6.43
CA THR A 200 10.56 -4.32 -7.52
C THR A 200 10.54 -5.84 -7.54
N ILE A 201 10.68 -6.44 -8.72
CA ILE A 201 11.08 -7.83 -8.91
C ILE A 201 12.57 -7.82 -9.26
N ARG A 202 13.39 -8.45 -8.43
CA ARG A 202 14.83 -8.55 -8.66
C ARG A 202 15.15 -9.34 -9.92
N SER A 203 16.13 -8.89 -10.68
CA SER A 203 16.58 -9.59 -11.90
C SER A 203 16.98 -11.04 -11.62
N ALA A 204 16.66 -11.93 -12.57
CA ALA A 204 16.98 -13.35 -12.50
C ALA A 204 18.50 -13.63 -12.52
N THR A 205 19.31 -12.67 -12.98
CA THR A 205 20.77 -12.77 -13.09
C THR A 205 21.51 -12.42 -11.80
N LEU A 206 20.81 -11.93 -10.77
CA LEU A 206 21.43 -11.56 -9.50
C LEU A 206 21.79 -12.79 -8.67
N LYS A 207 22.98 -12.76 -8.06
CA LYS A 207 23.52 -13.88 -7.27
C LYS A 207 22.68 -14.23 -6.03
N ASN A 208 21.88 -13.29 -5.52
CA ASN A 208 21.02 -13.46 -4.35
C ASN A 208 19.58 -12.99 -4.63
N TYR A 209 18.59 -13.74 -4.16
CA TYR A 209 17.16 -13.40 -4.18
C TYR A 209 16.58 -13.13 -5.58
N ALA A 210 17.13 -13.77 -6.62
CA ALA A 210 16.66 -13.69 -8.00
C ALA A 210 15.15 -13.94 -8.12
N GLY A 211 14.43 -13.06 -8.80
CA GLY A 211 12.99 -13.15 -9.05
C GLY A 211 12.08 -12.81 -7.86
N GLN A 212 12.63 -12.44 -6.70
CA GLN A 212 11.83 -12.13 -5.51
C GLN A 212 11.37 -10.67 -5.50
N ALA A 213 10.19 -10.44 -4.93
CA ALA A 213 9.68 -9.10 -4.70
C ALA A 213 10.40 -8.42 -3.52
N ALA A 214 10.83 -7.18 -3.73
CA ALA A 214 11.54 -6.39 -2.74
C ALA A 214 11.08 -4.91 -2.77
N LEU A 215 11.33 -4.21 -1.69
CA LEU A 215 11.32 -2.74 -1.70
C LEU A 215 12.60 -2.26 -2.38
N PRO A 216 12.57 -1.15 -3.14
CA PRO A 216 13.77 -0.53 -3.65
C PRO A 216 14.73 -0.19 -2.52
N GLY A 217 16.02 -0.49 -2.68
CA GLY A 217 16.99 -0.21 -1.62
C GLY A 217 18.22 -1.10 -1.62
N GLY A 218 19.19 -0.70 -0.81
CA GLY A 218 20.51 -1.29 -0.80
C GLY A 218 21.37 -0.81 0.36
N LYS A 219 22.69 -0.97 0.21
CA LYS A 219 23.66 -0.68 1.27
C LYS A 219 24.05 0.79 1.26
N ALA A 220 24.38 1.32 2.43
CA ALA A 220 25.00 2.64 2.51
C ALA A 220 26.40 2.61 1.91
N ASP A 221 26.75 3.64 1.14
CA ASP A 221 28.10 3.78 0.56
C ASP A 221 29.07 4.43 1.54
N SER A 222 28.54 5.24 2.46
CA SER A 222 29.33 5.90 3.49
C SER A 222 28.62 5.99 4.84
N LEU A 223 29.38 6.21 5.91
CA LEU A 223 28.82 6.37 7.26
C LEU A 223 28.06 7.69 7.44
N SER A 224 28.31 8.67 6.58
CA SER A 224 27.66 9.99 6.58
C SER A 224 26.33 10.03 5.84
N GLU A 225 26.01 9.02 5.03
CA GLU A 225 24.71 8.95 4.37
C GLU A 225 23.61 8.72 5.40
N SER A 226 22.53 9.50 5.29
CA SER A 226 21.31 9.23 6.03
C SER A 226 20.61 7.98 5.46
N PRO A 227 19.80 7.27 6.26
CA PRO A 227 19.01 6.15 5.75
C PRO A 227 18.14 6.54 4.57
N PHE A 228 17.44 7.69 4.67
CA PHE A 228 16.57 8.16 3.59
C PHE A 228 17.36 8.48 2.31
N TYR A 229 18.53 9.10 2.42
CA TYR A 229 19.38 9.36 1.25
C TYR A 229 19.84 8.07 0.59
N THR A 230 20.27 7.08 1.39
CA THR A 230 20.64 5.74 0.90
C THR A 230 19.48 5.11 0.13
N ALA A 231 18.28 5.07 0.73
CA ALA A 231 17.10 4.49 0.10
C ALA A 231 16.69 5.22 -1.19
N ARG A 232 16.85 6.55 -1.23
CA ARG A 232 16.54 7.37 -2.41
C ARG A 232 17.56 7.17 -3.55
N ARG A 233 18.85 7.05 -3.23
CA ARG A 233 19.91 6.77 -4.20
C ARG A 233 19.66 5.43 -4.89
N GLU A 234 19.42 4.40 -4.10
CA GLU A 234 19.12 3.05 -4.59
C GLU A 234 17.82 3.03 -5.41
N ALA A 235 16.77 3.74 -4.98
CA ALA A 235 15.56 3.88 -5.80
C ALA A 235 15.78 4.65 -7.11
N MET A 236 16.72 5.60 -7.15
CA MET A 236 17.12 6.26 -8.41
C MET A 236 17.79 5.28 -9.37
N GLU A 237 18.66 4.41 -8.87
CA GLU A 237 19.39 3.41 -9.65
C GLU A 237 18.45 2.29 -10.13
N GLU A 238 17.63 1.74 -9.24
CA GLU A 238 16.78 0.57 -9.52
C GLU A 238 15.52 0.91 -10.33
N ILE A 239 14.84 2.01 -9.99
CA ILE A 239 13.52 2.36 -10.55
C ILE A 239 13.47 3.72 -11.24
N GLY A 240 14.61 4.40 -11.38
CA GLY A 240 14.71 5.67 -12.08
C GLY A 240 14.11 6.86 -11.32
N LEU A 241 13.82 6.72 -10.02
CA LEU A 241 13.19 7.77 -9.22
C LEU A 241 14.19 8.90 -8.92
N PRO A 242 14.05 10.11 -9.50
CA PRO A 242 15.06 11.16 -9.37
C PRO A 242 15.27 11.64 -7.93
N MET A 243 16.52 11.96 -7.56
CA MET A 243 16.90 12.46 -6.22
C MET A 243 16.34 13.84 -5.89
N SER A 244 16.10 14.69 -6.90
CA SER A 244 15.63 16.07 -6.73
C SER A 244 14.30 16.28 -7.43
N ASP A 245 13.38 16.97 -6.77
CA ASP A 245 12.05 17.29 -7.29
C ASP A 245 12.10 18.10 -8.60
N HIS A 246 13.15 18.90 -8.83
CA HIS A 246 13.33 19.63 -10.09
C HIS A 246 13.53 18.74 -11.32
N LYS A 247 13.93 17.48 -11.11
CA LYS A 247 14.07 16.48 -12.17
C LYS A 247 12.80 15.64 -12.34
N LEU A 248 11.81 15.81 -11.47
CA LEU A 248 10.49 15.20 -11.65
C LEU A 248 9.66 16.01 -12.67
N PRO A 249 8.66 15.38 -13.31
CA PRO A 249 7.69 16.13 -14.10
C PRO A 249 7.02 17.23 -13.26
N ALA A 250 6.65 18.34 -13.91
CA ALA A 250 6.14 19.52 -13.22
C ALA A 250 4.97 19.19 -12.28
N GLY A 251 5.08 19.61 -11.02
CA GLY A 251 4.06 19.43 -9.99
C GLY A 251 4.10 18.10 -9.24
N TYR A 252 5.02 17.20 -9.59
CA TYR A 252 5.36 16.04 -8.76
C TYR A 252 6.40 16.39 -7.70
N SER A 253 6.31 15.76 -6.53
CA SER A 253 7.28 15.91 -5.44
C SER A 253 7.37 14.64 -4.61
N VAL A 254 8.56 14.34 -4.08
CA VAL A 254 8.75 13.22 -3.14
C VAL A 254 8.84 13.76 -1.72
N GLU A 255 7.81 13.48 -0.92
CA GLU A 255 7.75 13.86 0.48
C GLU A 255 8.33 12.73 1.36
N HIS A 256 9.33 13.04 2.18
CA HIS A 256 9.78 12.12 3.24
C HIS A 256 8.78 12.17 4.41
N LEU A 257 8.17 11.04 4.75
CA LEU A 257 7.15 10.97 5.81
C LEU A 257 7.75 10.60 7.17
N THR A 258 8.46 9.46 7.23
CA THR A 258 9.05 8.93 8.46
C THR A 258 10.02 7.78 8.17
N GLU A 259 10.76 7.34 9.18
CA GLU A 259 11.61 6.15 9.15
C GLU A 259 11.15 5.14 10.21
N LEU A 260 11.00 3.87 9.85
CA LEU A 260 10.58 2.82 10.80
C LEU A 260 11.78 2.21 11.53
N PRO A 261 11.57 1.54 12.68
CA PRO A 261 12.62 0.80 13.38
C PRO A 261 13.41 -0.18 12.48
N THR A 262 14.71 -0.30 12.75
CA THR A 262 15.63 -1.12 11.94
C THR A 262 15.30 -2.60 12.07
N ASN A 263 15.18 -3.30 10.93
CA ASN A 263 15.00 -4.74 10.88
C ASN A 263 16.34 -5.45 10.71
N LEU A 264 16.49 -6.65 11.27
CA LEU A 264 17.71 -7.44 11.18
C LEU A 264 17.54 -8.62 10.23
N ALA A 265 18.31 -8.65 9.14
CA ALA A 265 18.29 -9.77 8.23
C ALA A 265 19.05 -10.96 8.81
N MET A 266 18.69 -12.18 8.38
CA MET A 266 19.47 -13.40 8.69
C MET A 266 20.94 -13.31 8.23
N THR A 267 21.22 -12.47 7.23
CA THR A 267 22.58 -12.17 6.76
C THR A 267 23.33 -11.19 7.67
N GLU A 268 22.72 -10.82 8.80
CA GLU A 268 23.17 -9.85 9.80
C GLU A 268 23.35 -8.44 9.20
N LEU A 269 22.43 -8.08 8.32
CA LEU A 269 22.29 -6.76 7.70
C LEU A 269 21.20 -5.98 8.45
N GLY A 270 21.52 -4.81 8.98
CA GLY A 270 20.55 -3.89 9.56
C GLY A 270 19.91 -3.04 8.46
N VAL A 271 18.60 -3.22 8.27
CA VAL A 271 17.82 -2.58 7.20
C VAL A 271 16.88 -1.55 7.82
N ARG A 272 17.06 -0.27 7.48
CA ARG A 272 16.22 0.84 7.93
C ARG A 272 15.15 1.15 6.89
N PRO A 273 13.85 0.93 7.17
CA PRO A 273 12.79 1.28 6.23
C PRO A 273 12.49 2.78 6.28
N CYS A 274 12.47 3.43 5.13
CA CYS A 274 12.17 4.85 5.01
C CYS A 274 10.89 5.02 4.18
N VAL A 275 9.93 5.79 4.68
CA VAL A 275 8.61 5.96 4.06
C VAL A 275 8.56 7.30 3.34
N ALA A 276 8.16 7.28 2.07
CA ALA A 276 7.96 8.48 1.29
C ALA A 276 6.64 8.44 0.52
N TYR A 277 6.09 9.61 0.26
CA TYR A 277 4.91 9.78 -0.59
C TYR A 277 5.28 10.53 -1.86
N LEU A 278 5.04 9.90 -3.01
CA LEU A 278 5.16 10.56 -4.30
C LEU A 278 3.83 11.25 -4.63
N LYS A 279 3.82 12.56 -4.43
CA LYS A 279 2.66 13.41 -4.63
C LYS A 279 2.49 13.70 -6.12
N ALA A 280 1.33 13.38 -6.66
CA ALA A 280 0.93 13.77 -8.01
C ALA A 280 0.30 15.19 -8.00
N PRO A 281 0.49 15.97 -9.08
CA PRO A 281 -0.18 17.25 -9.24
C PRO A 281 -1.70 17.07 -9.41
N PRO A 282 -2.50 18.11 -9.15
CA PRO A 282 -3.91 18.08 -9.55
C PRO A 282 -4.02 18.00 -11.08
N PRO A 283 -5.13 17.45 -11.61
CA PRO A 283 -5.43 17.48 -13.04
C PRO A 283 -5.26 18.88 -13.64
N SER A 284 -4.58 18.96 -14.79
CA SER A 284 -4.34 20.20 -15.51
C SER A 284 -4.74 20.08 -16.98
N ALA A 285 -4.72 21.20 -17.70
CA ALA A 285 -4.96 21.19 -19.15
C ALA A 285 -3.93 20.34 -19.91
N GLN A 286 -2.68 20.27 -19.41
CA GLN A 286 -1.61 19.46 -19.99
C GLN A 286 -1.68 17.99 -19.60
N ASN A 287 -2.10 17.67 -18.38
CA ASN A 287 -2.29 16.28 -17.92
C ASN A 287 -3.62 16.14 -17.17
N ARG A 288 -4.64 15.64 -17.89
CA ARG A 288 -6.00 15.48 -17.34
C ARG A 288 -6.09 14.39 -16.29
N ASN A 289 -5.21 13.40 -16.30
CA ASN A 289 -5.23 12.26 -15.39
C ASN A 289 -3.81 11.92 -14.91
N PRO A 290 -3.21 12.73 -14.01
CA PRO A 290 -1.89 12.45 -13.45
C PRO A 290 -1.88 11.10 -12.73
N ASP A 291 -0.89 10.27 -13.06
CA ASP A 291 -0.74 8.92 -12.51
C ASP A 291 0.74 8.71 -12.18
N ALA A 292 1.08 8.82 -10.89
CA ALA A 292 2.47 8.75 -10.43
C ALA A 292 3.19 7.47 -10.86
N ALA A 293 2.46 6.35 -10.96
CA ALA A 293 3.05 5.10 -11.41
C ALA A 293 3.43 5.17 -12.90
N ARG A 294 2.55 5.70 -13.75
CA ARG A 294 2.79 5.78 -15.19
C ARG A 294 3.74 6.90 -15.58
N ASP A 295 3.61 8.05 -14.91
CA ASP A 295 4.29 9.29 -15.29
C ASP A 295 5.75 9.32 -14.84
N ILE A 296 6.13 8.51 -13.83
CA ILE A 296 7.47 8.52 -13.23
C ILE A 296 8.16 7.15 -13.30
N LEU A 297 7.45 6.02 -13.21
CA LEU A 297 8.08 4.71 -13.03
C LEU A 297 8.67 4.00 -14.28
N PRO A 298 9.15 4.67 -15.35
CA PRO A 298 10.05 3.95 -16.26
C PRO A 298 11.36 4.69 -16.60
N THR A 299 12.40 4.38 -15.80
CA THR A 299 13.74 4.03 -16.31
C THR A 299 14.28 2.93 -15.41
N LEU A 300 14.05 1.66 -15.78
CA LEU A 300 14.49 0.50 -15.01
C LEU A 300 15.92 0.12 -15.41
N ASP A 301 16.81 -0.11 -14.45
CA ASP A 301 18.06 -0.82 -14.72
C ASP A 301 17.76 -2.33 -14.82
N ALA A 302 17.77 -2.84 -16.06
CA ALA A 302 17.49 -4.24 -16.34
C ALA A 302 18.49 -5.22 -15.70
N ARG A 303 19.66 -4.74 -15.26
CA ARG A 303 20.67 -5.56 -14.55
C ARG A 303 20.23 -5.89 -13.13
N GLU A 304 19.47 -5.01 -12.50
CA GLU A 304 19.08 -5.13 -11.09
C GLU A 304 17.59 -5.43 -10.91
N VAL A 305 16.74 -4.81 -11.74
CA VAL A 305 15.27 -4.93 -11.65
C VAL A 305 14.69 -5.49 -12.93
N ALA A 306 13.97 -6.60 -12.81
CA ALA A 306 13.22 -7.22 -13.90
C ALA A 306 11.89 -6.50 -14.18
N ALA A 307 11.21 -6.06 -13.12
CA ALA A 307 9.94 -5.35 -13.21
C ALA A 307 9.70 -4.48 -11.97
N VAL A 308 8.92 -3.42 -12.13
CA VAL A 308 8.31 -2.68 -11.03
C VAL A 308 6.82 -2.98 -11.01
N PHE A 309 6.25 -3.14 -9.81
CA PHE A 309 4.82 -3.30 -9.65
C PHE A 309 4.28 -2.56 -8.43
N THR A 310 2.97 -2.37 -8.39
CA THR A 310 2.29 -1.69 -7.28
C THR A 310 1.29 -2.60 -6.58
N ALA A 311 1.29 -2.57 -5.24
CA ALA A 311 0.37 -3.36 -4.42
C ALA A 311 -0.58 -2.45 -3.62
N PRO A 312 -1.85 -2.84 -3.41
CA PRO A 312 -2.78 -2.09 -2.55
C PRO A 312 -2.25 -2.09 -1.11
N PHE A 313 -1.91 -0.90 -0.60
CA PHE A 313 -1.13 -0.79 0.65
C PHE A 313 -1.94 -1.23 1.88
N TYR A 314 -3.23 -0.92 1.91
CA TYR A 314 -4.12 -1.34 3.01
C TYR A 314 -4.27 -2.86 3.12
N ASN A 315 -4.20 -3.60 2.00
CA ASN A 315 -4.42 -5.05 1.99
C ASN A 315 -3.32 -5.82 2.76
N PHE A 316 -2.18 -5.19 3.08
CA PHE A 316 -1.17 -5.74 4.00
C PHE A 316 -1.63 -5.75 5.47
N LEU A 317 -2.89 -5.44 5.77
CA LEU A 317 -3.55 -5.70 7.06
C LEU A 317 -4.63 -6.79 6.96
N LYS A 318 -4.89 -7.33 5.77
CA LYS A 318 -6.05 -8.17 5.48
C LYS A 318 -5.67 -9.61 5.19
N GLU A 319 -6.42 -10.55 5.76
CA GLU A 319 -6.18 -11.99 5.53
C GLU A 319 -6.59 -12.42 4.11
N ARG A 320 -7.51 -11.68 3.48
CA ARG A 320 -7.97 -11.91 2.11
C ARG A 320 -7.68 -10.72 1.22
N ASP A 321 -7.53 -10.99 -0.06
CA ASP A 321 -7.39 -9.91 -1.06
C ASP A 321 -8.68 -9.11 -1.06
N VAL A 322 -8.54 -7.80 -0.95
CA VAL A 322 -9.67 -6.90 -1.01
C VAL A 322 -9.47 -6.02 -2.23
N ASP A 323 -10.02 -6.48 -3.36
CA ASP A 323 -10.13 -5.63 -4.54
C ASP A 323 -11.42 -4.81 -4.43
N PRO A 324 -11.37 -3.47 -4.46
CA PRO A 324 -12.57 -2.66 -4.34
C PRO A 324 -13.50 -2.74 -5.57
N ASP A 325 -13.06 -3.33 -6.69
CA ASP A 325 -13.85 -3.57 -7.90
C ASP A 325 -14.50 -4.97 -7.87
N VAL A 326 -13.83 -5.97 -7.29
CA VAL A 326 -14.32 -7.37 -7.21
C VAL A 326 -14.92 -7.73 -5.83
N ARG A 327 -14.73 -6.85 -4.83
CA ARG A 327 -15.36 -6.81 -3.48
C ARG A 327 -15.70 -8.14 -2.82
N ARG A 328 -14.73 -9.06 -2.78
CA ARG A 328 -14.57 -10.26 -1.89
C ARG A 328 -14.23 -11.58 -2.61
N ASP A 329 -14.24 -11.62 -3.94
CA ASP A 329 -13.93 -12.83 -4.72
C ASP A 329 -12.75 -12.64 -5.69
N THR A 330 -11.72 -11.88 -5.27
CA THR A 330 -10.50 -11.80 -6.09
C THR A 330 -9.87 -13.19 -6.17
N PRO A 331 -9.78 -13.83 -7.36
CA PRO A 331 -9.35 -15.21 -7.45
C PRO A 331 -7.91 -15.40 -6.98
N GLY A 332 -7.67 -16.41 -6.15
CA GLY A 332 -6.34 -16.81 -5.68
C GLY A 332 -6.10 -16.53 -4.19
N GLU A 333 -5.03 -17.12 -3.68
CA GLU A 333 -4.55 -16.90 -2.31
C GLU A 333 -3.97 -15.49 -2.20
N TRP A 334 -4.30 -14.75 -1.13
CA TRP A 334 -3.69 -13.45 -0.83
C TRP A 334 -2.62 -13.55 0.22
N TYR A 335 -2.91 -14.17 1.35
CA TYR A 335 -2.03 -14.18 2.51
C TYR A 335 -1.89 -15.58 3.11
N LYS A 336 -0.67 -15.88 3.55
CA LYS A 336 -0.34 -17.04 4.37
C LYS A 336 0.70 -16.64 5.41
N GLY A 337 0.38 -16.91 6.66
CA GLY A 337 1.31 -16.72 7.77
C GLY A 337 1.80 -18.05 8.32
N THR A 338 3.10 -18.15 8.61
CA THR A 338 3.68 -19.29 9.30
C THR A 338 4.55 -18.81 10.46
N TRP A 339 4.38 -19.40 11.64
CA TRP A 339 5.32 -19.17 12.74
C TRP A 339 6.61 -19.92 12.48
N HIS A 340 7.72 -19.20 12.56
CA HIS A 340 9.05 -19.79 12.58
C HIS A 340 9.70 -19.48 13.91
N SER A 341 10.25 -20.50 14.56
CA SER A 341 11.15 -20.29 15.68
C SER A 341 12.49 -19.82 15.11
N TRP A 342 12.73 -18.52 15.17
CA TRP A 342 14.05 -17.98 14.87
C TRP A 342 14.82 -17.91 16.18
N HIS A 343 15.56 -19.00 16.46
CA HIS A 343 16.39 -19.16 17.65
C HIS A 343 15.68 -18.77 18.95
N GLU A 344 14.52 -19.39 19.21
CA GLU A 344 13.70 -19.22 20.43
C GLU A 344 12.86 -17.95 20.49
N THR A 345 13.00 -17.04 19.52
CA THR A 345 12.04 -15.93 19.34
C THR A 345 11.01 -16.32 18.28
N ALA A 346 9.74 -16.23 18.62
CA ALA A 346 8.66 -16.49 17.67
C ALA A 346 8.64 -15.36 16.62
N TRP A 347 8.94 -15.71 15.37
CA TRP A 347 8.94 -14.77 14.26
C TRP A 347 7.86 -15.16 13.26
N ARG A 348 6.95 -14.24 12.96
CA ARG A 348 5.87 -14.48 12.00
C ARG A 348 6.39 -14.25 10.58
N MET A 349 6.43 -15.31 9.79
CA MET A 349 6.71 -15.23 8.36
C MET A 349 5.43 -14.95 7.60
N HIS A 350 5.34 -13.72 7.10
CA HIS A 350 4.25 -13.28 6.24
C HIS A 350 4.57 -13.60 4.77
N GLN A 351 3.58 -14.11 4.04
CA GLN A 351 3.63 -14.31 2.60
C GLN A 351 2.36 -13.72 1.99
N PHE A 352 2.53 -12.81 1.04
CA PHE A 352 1.45 -12.21 0.28
C PHE A 352 1.62 -12.51 -1.21
N TRP A 353 0.52 -12.74 -1.92
CA TRP A 353 0.52 -12.97 -3.37
C TRP A 353 -0.24 -11.84 -4.05
N VAL A 354 0.51 -10.84 -4.49
CA VAL A 354 -0.04 -9.60 -5.06
C VAL A 354 -0.49 -9.82 -6.50
N PRO A 355 -1.75 -9.51 -6.87
CA PRO A 355 -2.23 -9.67 -8.23
C PRO A 355 -1.51 -8.74 -9.20
N VAL A 356 -1.12 -9.30 -10.35
CA VAL A 356 -0.41 -8.63 -11.42
C VAL A 356 -1.38 -8.36 -12.56
N SER A 357 -1.47 -7.11 -12.97
CA SER A 357 -2.20 -6.71 -14.17
C SER A 357 -1.32 -5.80 -15.04
N PRO A 358 -1.64 -5.63 -16.34
CA PRO A 358 -0.91 -4.71 -17.21
C PRO A 358 -0.91 -3.26 -16.73
N SER A 359 -1.84 -2.87 -15.85
CA SER A 359 -1.89 -1.52 -15.28
C SER A 359 -1.07 -1.37 -13.99
N THR A 360 -0.67 -2.47 -13.35
CA THR A 360 0.08 -2.46 -12.09
C THR A 360 1.53 -2.87 -12.24
N VAL A 361 1.95 -3.40 -13.39
CA VAL A 361 3.31 -3.89 -13.67
C VAL A 361 3.95 -3.16 -14.84
N PHE A 362 5.19 -2.73 -14.63
CA PHE A 362 6.05 -2.04 -15.58
C PHE A 362 7.31 -2.89 -15.77
N LEU A 363 7.51 -3.39 -17.00
CA LEU A 363 8.63 -4.29 -17.33
C LEU A 363 9.87 -3.51 -17.79
N ALA A 364 11.06 -4.02 -17.48
CA ALA A 364 12.31 -3.44 -17.98
C ALA A 364 12.46 -3.66 -19.50
N ASN A 365 12.74 -2.58 -20.25
CA ASN A 365 12.88 -2.64 -21.71
C ASN A 365 14.28 -3.16 -22.11
N TYR A 366 14.41 -4.48 -22.33
CA TYR A 366 15.65 -5.12 -22.82
C TYR A 366 16.16 -4.62 -24.20
N LYS A 367 15.34 -3.91 -25.00
CA LYS A 367 15.67 -3.54 -26.39
C LYS A 367 16.45 -2.23 -26.54
N GLN A 368 16.52 -1.35 -25.54
CA GLN A 368 17.16 -0.03 -25.69
C GLN A 368 18.68 -0.04 -25.39
N GLU A 369 19.17 -0.95 -24.55
CA GLU A 369 20.60 -0.95 -24.14
C GLU A 369 21.54 -1.49 -25.22
N ARG A 370 21.14 -2.49 -26.02
CA ARG A 370 21.98 -2.97 -27.13
C ARG A 370 22.30 -1.89 -28.18
N ARG A 371 21.48 -0.84 -28.30
CA ARG A 371 21.78 0.29 -29.19
C ARG A 371 22.85 1.21 -28.63
N LYS A 372 22.97 1.35 -27.30
CA LYS A 372 24.03 2.16 -26.66
C LYS A 372 25.39 1.46 -26.68
N ASP A 373 25.41 0.14 -26.51
CA ASP A 373 26.67 -0.65 -26.56
C ASP A 373 27.17 -0.88 -27.99
N ALA A 374 26.27 -0.88 -28.99
CA ALA A 374 26.65 -0.99 -30.40
C ALA A 374 27.22 0.31 -30.98
N ASP A 375 26.84 1.47 -30.44
CA ASP A 375 27.30 2.79 -30.93
C ASP A 375 28.70 3.18 -30.38
N THR A 376 29.19 2.47 -29.37
CA THR A 376 30.52 2.70 -28.74
C THR A 376 31.63 1.78 -29.26
N THR A 377 31.33 0.86 -30.18
CA THR A 377 32.30 -0.14 -30.69
C THR A 377 32.58 -0.09 -32.20
N ALA A 378 32.20 1.00 -32.89
CA ALA A 378 32.51 1.19 -34.30
C ALA A 378 33.88 1.85 -34.54
N VAL A 379 35.00 1.12 -34.30
CA VAL A 379 36.30 1.46 -34.90
C VAL A 379 37.06 0.18 -35.32
N LYS A 380 37.23 0.05 -36.65
CA LYS A 380 38.25 -0.68 -37.43
C LYS A 380 38.35 -2.21 -37.32
N SER A 381 37.86 -2.85 -38.36
CA SER A 381 38.27 -4.18 -38.85
C SER A 381 39.73 -4.19 -39.35
N PRO A 382 40.42 -5.33 -39.23
CA PRO A 382 41.02 -5.91 -40.42
C PRO A 382 40.82 -7.43 -40.56
N SER A 383 40.49 -7.80 -41.80
CA SER A 383 40.82 -9.01 -42.57
C SER A 383 41.13 -10.35 -41.85
N SER A 384 40.24 -11.30 -42.13
CA SER A 384 40.39 -12.75 -42.27
C SER A 384 41.81 -13.34 -42.41
N LYS A 385 42.05 -14.44 -41.68
CA LYS A 385 42.48 -15.73 -42.25
C LYS A 385 42.10 -16.89 -41.31
N ALA A 386 41.62 -17.95 -41.94
CA ALA A 386 41.21 -19.21 -41.33
C ALA A 386 42.42 -20.09 -40.99
N ASP A 387 42.27 -20.95 -39.98
CA ASP A 387 42.68 -22.36 -40.13
C ASP A 387 42.04 -23.25 -39.05
N ALA A 388 41.70 -24.46 -39.49
CA ALA A 388 41.04 -25.50 -38.73
C ALA A 388 42.02 -26.59 -38.34
N SER A 389 41.94 -27.09 -37.10
CA SER A 389 42.34 -28.47 -36.76
C SER A 389 41.83 -28.89 -35.39
N ASN A 390 41.23 -30.09 -35.35
CA ASN A 390 40.64 -30.80 -34.21
C ASN A 390 41.72 -31.67 -33.47
N PRO A 391 41.37 -32.57 -32.54
CA PRO A 391 41.50 -32.45 -31.08
C PRO A 391 42.61 -33.33 -30.46
N LYS A 392 43.12 -32.98 -29.27
CA LYS A 392 43.77 -33.97 -28.39
C LYS A 392 43.48 -33.74 -26.91
N SER A 393 43.04 -34.83 -26.30
CA SER A 393 42.90 -35.13 -24.88
C SER A 393 44.22 -35.02 -24.12
N VAL A 394 44.23 -34.30 -22.99
CA VAL A 394 45.15 -34.56 -21.87
C VAL A 394 44.38 -34.31 -20.57
N GLN A 395 44.24 -35.37 -19.77
CA GLN A 395 43.94 -35.29 -18.34
C GLN A 395 45.22 -34.87 -17.60
N SER A 396 45.14 -33.85 -16.75
CA SER A 396 45.97 -33.79 -15.54
C SER A 396 45.36 -32.84 -14.52
N GLN A 397 45.16 -33.39 -13.32
CA GLN A 397 44.72 -32.74 -12.09
C GLN A 397 45.66 -31.59 -11.69
N GLY A 398 45.11 -30.57 -11.04
CA GLY A 398 45.90 -29.48 -10.45
C GLY A 398 45.02 -28.35 -9.92
N SER A 399 44.73 -28.41 -8.63
CA SER A 399 43.95 -27.46 -7.83
C SER A 399 44.31 -25.99 -8.02
N SER A 400 43.29 -25.14 -8.26
CA SER A 400 43.26 -23.78 -7.72
C SER A 400 41.82 -23.42 -7.35
N GLY A 401 41.48 -23.70 -6.10
CA GLY A 401 40.20 -23.31 -5.52
C GLY A 401 40.09 -21.79 -5.46
N ARG A 402 39.18 -21.22 -6.26
CA ARG A 402 38.63 -19.89 -6.02
C ARG A 402 37.41 -20.03 -5.12
N SER A 403 37.52 -19.40 -3.97
CA SER A 403 36.59 -19.41 -2.83
C SER A 403 35.18 -18.99 -3.22
N SER A 404 34.25 -19.94 -3.05
CA SER A 404 32.81 -19.69 -3.12
C SER A 404 32.28 -19.38 -1.72
N SER A 405 32.16 -18.10 -1.37
CA SER A 405 31.44 -17.68 -0.17
C SER A 405 29.93 -17.70 -0.45
N SER A 406 29.29 -18.86 -0.29
CA SER A 406 27.83 -19.00 -0.37
C SER A 406 27.21 -18.85 1.02
N LEU A 407 26.77 -17.64 1.34
CA LEU A 407 25.99 -17.33 2.54
C LEU A 407 24.55 -17.85 2.39
N GLN A 408 24.20 -19.06 2.86
CA GLN A 408 22.85 -19.51 3.28
C GLN A 408 22.80 -21.04 3.54
N PRO A 409 21.88 -21.61 4.39
CA PRO A 409 20.90 -21.03 5.36
C PRO A 409 20.65 -21.91 6.64
N PRO A 410 19.59 -21.64 7.47
CA PRO A 410 18.82 -22.71 8.13
C PRO A 410 17.39 -22.93 7.58
N LEU A 411 16.91 -22.15 6.59
CA LEU A 411 15.67 -22.44 5.84
C LEU A 411 15.97 -23.20 4.53
N PRO A 412 15.24 -24.28 4.17
CA PRO A 412 15.53 -25.07 2.97
C PRO A 412 15.59 -24.22 1.69
N ARG A 413 16.51 -24.53 0.76
CA ARG A 413 16.63 -23.83 -0.55
C ARG A 413 15.29 -23.73 -1.30
N SER A 414 14.39 -24.70 -1.13
CA SER A 414 13.05 -24.73 -1.70
C SER A 414 12.15 -23.55 -1.28
N PHE A 415 12.41 -22.89 -0.15
CA PHE A 415 11.67 -21.70 0.28
C PHE A 415 11.98 -20.47 -0.59
N TYR A 416 13.22 -20.36 -1.05
CA TYR A 416 13.70 -19.22 -1.83
C TYR A 416 13.59 -19.44 -3.34
N SER A 417 13.41 -20.68 -3.79
CA SER A 417 13.20 -21.01 -5.20
C SER A 417 11.78 -20.64 -5.64
N ILE A 418 11.69 -19.84 -6.69
CA ILE A 418 10.44 -19.65 -7.45
C ILE A 418 10.40 -20.76 -8.50
N ALA A 419 9.29 -21.51 -8.57
CA ALA A 419 9.08 -22.46 -9.64
C ALA A 419 8.62 -21.71 -10.90
N GLY A 420 9.37 -21.81 -11.99
CA GLY A 420 9.06 -21.15 -13.27
C GLY A 420 9.57 -19.71 -13.39
N ASP A 421 9.18 -19.03 -14.49
CA ASP A 421 9.51 -17.63 -14.73
C ASP A 421 8.70 -16.72 -13.80
N ALA A 422 9.39 -15.97 -12.93
CA ALA A 422 8.77 -15.08 -11.95
C ALA A 422 7.90 -14.01 -12.61
N LEU A 423 8.25 -13.55 -13.81
CA LEU A 423 7.49 -12.52 -14.55
C LEU A 423 6.24 -13.07 -15.24
N ALA A 424 6.15 -14.39 -15.43
CA ALA A 424 4.99 -15.03 -16.04
C ALA A 424 3.89 -15.37 -15.01
N GLN A 425 4.13 -15.09 -13.72
CA GLN A 425 3.16 -15.43 -12.66
C GLN A 425 2.00 -14.43 -12.61
N PRO A 426 0.76 -14.91 -12.43
CA PRO A 426 -0.41 -14.03 -12.30
C PRO A 426 -0.43 -13.27 -10.96
N ARG A 427 0.36 -13.71 -9.98
CA ARG A 427 0.54 -13.06 -8.68
C ARG A 427 2.01 -13.09 -8.28
N TYR A 428 2.56 -11.97 -7.83
CA TYR A 428 3.92 -11.89 -7.31
C TYR A 428 3.95 -12.11 -5.80
N ARG A 429 4.86 -12.97 -5.35
CA ARG A 429 5.01 -13.31 -3.93
C ARG A 429 5.87 -12.28 -3.20
N VAL A 430 5.29 -11.56 -2.26
CA VAL A 430 5.97 -10.67 -1.30
C VAL A 430 6.07 -11.38 0.04
N PHE A 431 7.27 -11.62 0.54
CA PHE A 431 7.47 -12.43 1.74
C PHE A 431 8.67 -11.99 2.57
N GLY A 432 8.84 -12.60 3.74
CA GLY A 432 10.01 -12.37 4.59
C GLY A 432 10.07 -10.96 5.16
N MET A 433 11.26 -10.38 5.20
CA MET A 433 11.47 -9.04 5.77
C MET A 433 10.65 -7.98 5.04
N THR A 434 10.57 -8.05 3.70
CA THR A 434 9.77 -7.11 2.90
C THR A 434 8.31 -7.11 3.36
N ALA A 435 7.72 -8.29 3.49
CA ALA A 435 6.34 -8.42 3.94
C ALA A 435 6.14 -7.91 5.37
N ARG A 436 7.09 -8.21 6.28
CA ARG A 436 7.03 -7.70 7.66
C ARG A 436 7.10 -6.17 7.72
N ILE A 437 8.05 -5.57 6.98
CA ILE A 437 8.19 -4.11 6.89
C ILE A 437 6.88 -3.46 6.37
N LEU A 438 6.23 -4.07 5.38
CA LEU A 438 4.97 -3.57 4.84
C LEU A 438 3.82 -3.66 5.83
N VAL A 439 3.70 -4.77 6.55
CA VAL A 439 2.71 -4.94 7.64
C VAL A 439 2.92 -3.88 8.71
N ASP A 440 4.16 -3.73 9.19
CA ASP A 440 4.53 -2.74 10.21
C ASP A 440 4.20 -1.32 9.74
N CYS A 441 4.54 -0.98 8.49
CA CYS A 441 4.23 0.33 7.92
C CYS A 441 2.73 0.57 7.77
N ALA A 442 1.97 -0.45 7.35
CA ALA A 442 0.52 -0.35 7.18
C ALA A 442 -0.19 -0.17 8.54
N ARG A 443 0.28 -0.85 9.60
CA ARG A 443 -0.22 -0.67 10.97
C ARG A 443 -0.09 0.78 11.42
N VAL A 444 1.07 1.38 11.19
CA VAL A 444 1.31 2.80 11.50
C VAL A 444 0.42 3.70 10.65
N ALA A 445 0.36 3.46 9.35
CA ALA A 445 -0.41 4.30 8.43
C ALA A 445 -1.90 4.29 8.79
N PHE A 446 -2.52 3.13 8.93
CA PHE A 446 -3.96 3.04 9.12
C PHE A 446 -4.39 3.08 10.59
N GLY A 447 -3.45 2.91 11.53
CA GLY A 447 -3.76 2.85 12.97
C GLY A 447 -4.58 1.60 13.32
N GLU A 448 -4.38 0.52 12.56
CA GLU A 448 -5.14 -0.72 12.63
C GLU A 448 -4.18 -1.90 12.80
N GLU A 449 -4.60 -2.91 13.57
CA GLU A 449 -3.89 -4.17 13.66
C GLU A 449 -4.29 -5.13 12.53
N PRO A 450 -3.39 -6.00 12.03
CA PRO A 450 -3.72 -6.95 10.99
C PRO A 450 -4.76 -7.98 11.45
N GLU A 451 -5.57 -8.49 10.51
CA GLU A 451 -6.59 -9.53 10.76
C GLU A 451 -6.00 -10.90 11.12
N TYR A 452 -4.67 -11.03 11.05
CA TYR A 452 -3.91 -12.24 11.32
C TYR A 452 -2.86 -12.03 12.40
N GLU A 453 -2.34 -13.16 12.90
CA GLU A 453 -1.20 -13.18 13.81
C GLU A 453 0.02 -12.48 13.21
N HIS A 454 0.68 -11.68 14.02
CA HIS A 454 1.85 -10.88 13.68
C HIS A 454 2.71 -10.66 14.94
N ASN A 455 3.92 -10.13 14.78
CA ASN A 455 4.76 -9.74 15.90
C ASN A 455 4.29 -8.40 16.49
N SER A 456 4.14 -8.32 17.81
CA SER A 456 3.62 -7.11 18.47
C SER A 456 4.52 -5.87 18.34
N HIS A 457 5.83 -6.07 18.17
CA HIS A 457 6.84 -5.00 18.09
C HIS A 457 7.25 -4.66 16.65
N PHE A 458 7.66 -3.41 16.45
CA PHE A 458 8.20 -2.90 15.19
C PHE A 458 9.72 -3.14 15.09
N GLY A 459 10.18 -3.68 13.97
CA GLY A 459 11.60 -3.93 13.72
C GLY A 459 12.30 -4.78 14.80
N ASP A 460 13.63 -4.73 14.84
CA ASP A 460 14.47 -5.61 15.65
C ASP A 460 15.53 -4.83 16.46
N GLU A 461 15.25 -3.57 16.81
CA GLU A 461 16.20 -2.65 17.46
C GLU A 461 16.85 -3.26 18.72
N GLU A 462 16.07 -3.88 19.61
CA GLU A 462 16.62 -4.54 20.80
C GLU A 462 17.59 -5.68 20.47
N MET A 463 17.27 -6.47 19.44
CA MET A 463 18.10 -7.60 19.03
C MET A 463 19.42 -7.11 18.42
N ILE A 464 19.36 -6.04 17.64
CA ILE A 464 20.54 -5.38 17.08
C ILE A 464 21.45 -4.88 18.21
N ASP A 465 20.91 -4.20 19.22
CA ASP A 465 21.70 -3.72 20.37
C ASP A 465 22.37 -4.88 21.12
N ARG A 466 21.64 -5.96 21.40
CA ARG A 466 22.20 -7.17 22.03
C ARG A 466 23.32 -7.80 21.22
N LEU A 467 23.19 -7.89 19.89
CA LEU A 467 24.22 -8.43 19.00
C LEU A 467 25.46 -7.54 18.89
N ILE A 468 25.29 -6.21 18.96
CA ILE A 468 26.41 -5.26 19.04
C ILE A 468 27.18 -5.47 20.33
N ARG A 469 26.51 -5.58 21.49
CA ARG A 469 27.16 -5.74 22.81
C ARG A 469 28.01 -7.00 22.92
N ILE A 470 27.60 -8.10 22.28
CA ILE A 470 28.37 -9.35 22.25
C ILE A 470 29.46 -9.37 21.16
N GLY A 471 29.67 -8.25 20.46
CA GLY A 471 30.69 -8.09 19.42
C GLY A 471 30.39 -8.81 18.10
N ARG A 472 29.13 -9.25 17.89
CA ARG A 472 28.76 -10.05 16.71
C ARG A 472 28.56 -9.19 15.45
N LEU A 473 27.97 -8.01 15.59
CA LEU A 473 27.80 -7.05 14.49
C LEU A 473 29.07 -6.21 14.28
N SER A 474 30.21 -6.86 14.06
CA SER A 474 31.49 -6.20 13.76
C SER A 474 31.68 -5.92 12.27
N SER A 475 32.66 -5.08 11.92
CA SER A 475 32.97 -4.67 10.54
C SER A 475 33.52 -5.79 9.66
N ILE A 476 34.17 -6.79 10.26
CA ILE A 476 34.74 -7.94 9.56
C ILE A 476 33.81 -9.13 9.75
N LYS A 477 33.20 -9.62 8.68
CA LYS A 477 32.44 -10.88 8.70
C LYS A 477 33.44 -12.03 8.65
N LYS A 478 33.49 -12.91 9.67
CA LYS A 478 34.35 -14.10 9.57
C LYS A 478 33.66 -15.14 8.70
N GLU A 479 34.39 -15.71 7.76
CA GLU A 479 33.84 -16.65 6.79
C GLU A 479 33.28 -17.91 7.51
N GLY A 480 32.05 -18.31 7.19
CA GLY A 480 31.34 -19.41 7.87
C GLY A 480 30.52 -19.00 9.11
N GLU A 481 30.53 -17.74 9.53
CA GLU A 481 29.70 -17.24 10.62
C GLU A 481 28.22 -17.14 10.21
N VAL A 482 27.40 -18.04 10.76
CA VAL A 482 25.93 -17.98 10.70
C VAL A 482 25.42 -17.54 12.06
N LEU A 483 24.31 -16.80 12.13
CA LEU A 483 23.56 -16.62 13.37
C LEU A 483 23.12 -18.00 13.87
N THR A 484 23.84 -18.57 14.82
CA THR A 484 23.49 -19.87 15.41
C THR A 484 22.58 -19.67 16.62
N ARG A 485 21.89 -20.75 17.02
CA ARG A 485 21.06 -20.75 18.23
C ARG A 485 21.85 -20.31 19.47
N GLU A 486 23.11 -20.71 19.58
CA GLU A 486 23.98 -20.35 20.69
C GLU A 486 24.31 -18.85 20.72
N VAL A 487 24.56 -18.23 19.56
CA VAL A 487 24.81 -16.79 19.46
C VAL A 487 23.57 -15.99 19.88
N MET A 488 22.39 -16.44 19.45
CA MET A 488 21.12 -15.80 19.81
C MET A 488 20.78 -15.96 21.29
N MET A 489 21.04 -17.14 21.89
CA MET A 489 20.91 -17.31 23.35
C MET A 489 21.89 -16.41 24.12
N LYS A 490 23.13 -16.29 23.66
CA LYS A 490 24.12 -15.39 24.27
C LYS A 490 23.67 -13.94 24.19
N ALA A 491 23.14 -13.53 23.04
CA ALA A 491 22.56 -12.20 22.86
C ALA A 491 21.38 -11.97 23.82
N ALA A 492 20.43 -12.90 23.90
CA ALA A 492 19.26 -12.80 24.80
C ALA A 492 19.63 -12.70 26.29
N LYS A 493 20.76 -13.29 26.70
CA LYS A 493 21.29 -13.21 28.09
C LYS A 493 22.08 -11.93 28.37
N ALA A 494 22.44 -11.15 27.36
CA ALA A 494 23.10 -9.86 27.56
C ALA A 494 22.09 -8.86 28.13
N LYS A 495 22.30 -8.43 29.39
CA LYS A 495 21.45 -7.43 30.05
C LYS A 495 21.46 -6.11 29.26
N ILE A 496 20.29 -5.49 29.12
CA ILE A 496 20.05 -4.18 28.48
C ILE A 496 20.50 -3.06 29.42
#